data_AF-A0A672RBQ5-F1
#
_entry.id   AF-A0A672RBQ5-F1
#
_cell.length_a   1.000
_cell.length_b   1.000
_cell.length_c   1.000
_cell.angle_alpha   90.00
_cell.angle_beta   90.00
_cell.angle_gamma   90.00
#
_symmetry.space_group_name_H-M   'P 1'
#
loop_
_entity.id
_entity.type
_entity.pdbx_description
1 polymer ?
#
loop_
_entity_poly.entity_id
_entity_poly.type
_entity_poly.pdbx_seq_one_letter_code
_entity_poly.pdbx_strand_id
1 'polypeptide(L)'
;MWPRHVHERFLEILLNGSEVISLFSIECCGPPGSRLLSADGDGQIKCWGMTEHLVNSWECTQSSSLDGDPIIALSWLHNGVKLALHVEKSGSTNFGEKFSRVKFSPSLTLFGGKPMEGWLAVTVSGLVTVSLLKPNGTLLTASESLCRLRGRVALADIAFTSGGNIVVAATDGSSSSPVQFYKVCVSVVNEKCRIDTELLPSLFMRCTTDPVRRDKYPAVTHLKFLTRENSEQVLLCASSQMGSIVECWSLRKEGLPVNNIFQHRSPVVGEKQPMILKWRILSATNDLERVSAVALPKLPISISNTDLKVASDTKFFPGLGLALAFHDGKIQILHRLSLHTMGVFYGSSGSSQRVGEEPAIKRQRAGGPTLHFKALQFSWTSLALVGVDNQGKLHMIRVSPSMGQMLDMNTLLRHLLFLLEYFFFLTILWFFCLSWLAVKVLSTRIVAVKASLCKLSSATAARACDFHAKLLLVAISSTLKSLLRPHVLNTPDKSPGDRLSEICTKNNDTDIDKVMINLKTEEFVLDGPPLQSLQQLIQWVEDFVLYLLANLPNQVSSTWRPLPAVIVAVCCPVSSWYPAWTSCPSTMVS
;
A
#
# COMPACT_ATOMS: atom_id res chain seq x y z
N MET A 1 13.42 -5.04 -31.86
CA MET A 1 12.70 -3.96 -32.59
C MET A 1 11.23 -4.32 -32.47
N TRP A 2 10.48 -3.82 -31.49
CA TRP A 2 10.10 -2.42 -31.26
C TRP A 2 10.49 -1.88 -29.87
N PRO A 3 11.17 -0.72 -29.82
CA PRO A 3 11.17 0.20 -28.69
C PRO A 3 10.32 1.45 -29.03
N ARG A 4 9.58 2.00 -28.04
CA ARG A 4 9.41 3.45 -27.76
C ARG A 4 8.18 3.71 -26.88
N HIS A 5 8.43 4.50 -25.82
CA HIS A 5 7.50 5.21 -24.94
C HIS A 5 6.93 4.44 -23.74
N VAL A 6 7.81 4.20 -22.76
CA VAL A 6 7.43 4.01 -21.36
C VAL A 6 7.10 5.40 -20.79
N HIS A 7 5.84 5.81 -20.90
CA HIS A 7 5.26 6.92 -20.14
C HIS A 7 4.41 6.34 -19.01
N GLU A 8 4.78 6.71 -17.77
CA GLU A 8 4.01 6.70 -16.52
C GLU A 8 2.98 5.59 -16.22
N ARG A 9 3.10 5.02 -15.01
CA ARG A 9 2.10 4.32 -14.16
C ARG A 9 2.22 2.78 -14.10
N PHE A 10 2.56 2.29 -12.91
CA PHE A 10 2.55 0.87 -12.56
C PHE A 10 1.15 0.42 -12.19
N LEU A 11 0.61 -0.54 -12.94
CA LEU A 11 -0.76 -1.02 -12.79
C LEU A 11 -0.92 -2.51 -13.08
N GLU A 12 -1.64 -3.19 -12.18
CA GLU A 12 -2.12 -4.57 -12.30
C GLU A 12 -3.51 -4.57 -12.93
N ILE A 13 -3.63 -4.90 -14.22
CA ILE A 13 -4.94 -5.07 -14.84
C ILE A 13 -4.90 -6.18 -15.91
N LEU A 14 -5.83 -7.15 -15.80
CA LEU A 14 -6.02 -8.28 -16.71
C LEU A 14 -6.98 -7.95 -17.86
N LEU A 15 -6.70 -8.51 -19.05
CA LEU A 15 -7.64 -8.65 -20.17
C LEU A 15 -7.83 -10.13 -20.48
N ASN A 16 -9.08 -10.55 -20.67
CA ASN A 16 -9.42 -11.87 -21.20
C ASN A 16 -9.47 -11.81 -22.73
N GLY A 17 -8.67 -12.68 -23.39
CA GLY A 17 -8.66 -12.91 -24.83
C GLY A 17 -7.27 -13.16 -25.41
N SER A 18 -6.80 -14.41 -25.38
CA SER A 18 -5.73 -15.03 -26.19
C SER A 18 -4.23 -14.83 -25.91
N GLU A 19 -3.75 -13.84 -25.18
CA GLU A 19 -2.32 -13.81 -24.80
C GLU A 19 -2.16 -13.20 -23.41
N VAL A 20 -1.22 -13.73 -22.65
CA VAL A 20 -1.22 -13.62 -21.21
C VAL A 20 -0.18 -12.61 -20.72
N ILE A 21 -0.47 -11.88 -19.63
CA ILE A 21 0.44 -11.57 -18.51
C ILE A 21 -0.47 -11.14 -17.33
N SER A 22 -0.58 -11.97 -16.32
CA SER A 22 -1.12 -11.56 -15.03
C SER A 22 0.00 -10.83 -14.30
N LEU A 23 -0.15 -9.54 -13.97
CA LEU A 23 0.69 -8.87 -12.98
C LEU A 23 0.03 -9.14 -11.62
N PHE A 24 0.56 -10.08 -10.86
CA PHE A 24 0.05 -10.40 -9.53
C PHE A 24 0.88 -9.66 -8.50
N SER A 25 0.26 -8.68 -7.86
CA SER A 25 0.69 -8.07 -6.61
C SER A 25 2.08 -7.41 -6.63
N ILE A 26 2.11 -6.08 -6.80
CA ILE A 26 3.05 -5.21 -6.05
C ILE A 26 2.59 -5.28 -4.59
N GLU A 27 2.87 -6.41 -3.98
CA GLU A 27 2.65 -6.65 -2.56
C GLU A 27 3.93 -6.23 -1.87
N CYS A 28 3.87 -5.15 -1.09
CA CYS A 28 4.92 -4.72 -0.20
C CYS A 28 5.04 -5.71 0.98
N CYS A 29 5.39 -6.97 0.72
CA CYS A 29 5.79 -7.93 1.75
C CYS A 29 7.33 -8.05 1.74
N GLY A 30 7.99 -7.26 2.61
CA GLY A 30 9.45 -7.08 2.62
C GLY A 30 9.84 -5.66 2.15
N PRO A 31 11.11 -5.20 2.29
CA PRO A 31 11.49 -3.81 2.00
C PRO A 31 10.91 -3.36 0.63
N PRO A 32 10.27 -2.17 0.60
CA PRO A 32 8.98 -1.95 -0.03
C PRO A 32 9.02 -2.04 -1.55
N GLY A 33 8.06 -2.77 -2.14
CA GLY A 33 7.70 -2.68 -3.55
C GLY A 33 8.78 -3.05 -4.57
N SER A 34 9.90 -3.62 -4.13
CA SER A 34 11.06 -3.93 -4.98
C SER A 34 10.87 -5.16 -5.85
N ARG A 35 9.79 -5.93 -5.64
CA ARG A 35 9.49 -7.15 -6.38
C ARG A 35 8.05 -7.17 -6.87
N LEU A 36 7.86 -7.86 -7.97
CA LEU A 36 6.57 -8.04 -8.64
C LEU A 36 6.45 -9.49 -9.09
N LEU A 37 5.26 -10.08 -8.98
CA LEU A 37 5.01 -11.37 -9.62
C LEU A 37 4.21 -11.17 -10.89
N SER A 38 4.51 -12.01 -11.88
CA SER A 38 3.61 -12.22 -12.99
C SER A 38 3.36 -13.69 -13.22
N ALA A 39 2.19 -14.03 -13.74
CA ALA A 39 1.90 -15.39 -14.18
C ALA A 39 1.19 -15.41 -15.53
N ASP A 40 1.38 -16.49 -16.28
CA ASP A 40 0.68 -16.71 -17.52
C ASP A 40 -0.22 -17.95 -17.58
N GLY A 41 -0.96 -18.01 -18.69
CA GLY A 41 -1.91 -19.05 -19.03
C GLY A 41 -1.23 -20.31 -19.55
N ASP A 42 0.07 -20.24 -19.81
CA ASP A 42 0.92 -21.41 -20.07
C ASP A 42 1.50 -21.99 -18.77
N GLY A 43 1.15 -21.40 -17.62
CA GLY A 43 1.57 -21.85 -16.29
C GLY A 43 2.93 -21.32 -15.85
N GLN A 44 3.52 -20.35 -16.54
CA GLN A 44 4.76 -19.71 -16.12
C GLN A 44 4.49 -18.65 -15.06
N ILE A 45 5.33 -18.61 -14.04
CA ILE A 45 5.35 -17.59 -13.01
C ILE A 45 6.73 -16.96 -12.99
N LYS A 46 6.80 -15.63 -13.05
CA LYS A 46 8.04 -14.86 -13.02
C LYS A 46 8.00 -13.89 -11.84
N CYS A 47 9.13 -13.82 -11.14
CA CYS A 47 9.37 -12.86 -10.07
C CYS A 47 10.36 -11.82 -10.59
N TRP A 48 9.88 -10.60 -10.72
CA TRP A 48 10.64 -9.45 -11.18
C TRP A 48 11.20 -8.69 -9.99
N GLY A 49 12.45 -8.25 -10.09
CA GLY A 49 13.09 -7.33 -9.15
C GLY A 49 13.34 -5.99 -9.83
N MET A 50 13.21 -4.90 -9.08
CA MET A 50 13.64 -3.58 -9.52
C MET A 50 15.17 -3.55 -9.63
N THR A 51 15.69 -3.27 -10.82
CA THR A 51 17.13 -3.06 -11.03
C THR A 51 17.52 -1.69 -10.50
N GLU A 52 18.55 -1.58 -9.67
CA GLU A 52 19.02 -0.29 -9.13
C GLU A 52 17.91 0.51 -8.40
N HIS A 53 16.90 -0.21 -7.89
CA HIS A 53 15.69 0.36 -7.31
C HIS A 53 14.86 1.21 -8.28
N LEU A 54 15.17 1.15 -9.59
CA LEU A 54 14.49 1.92 -10.60
C LEU A 54 13.08 1.38 -10.86
N VAL A 55 12.06 2.14 -10.50
CA VAL A 55 10.66 1.72 -10.68
C VAL A 55 10.34 1.44 -12.15
N ASN A 56 10.99 2.10 -13.12
CA ASN A 56 10.78 1.85 -14.55
C ASN A 56 11.66 0.72 -15.14
N SER A 57 12.47 0.04 -14.33
CA SER A 57 13.39 -0.99 -14.79
C SER A 57 13.30 -2.25 -13.94
N TRP A 58 12.93 -3.36 -14.58
CA TRP A 58 12.64 -4.63 -13.94
C TRP A 58 13.38 -5.75 -14.64
N GLU A 59 14.00 -6.63 -13.84
CA GLU A 59 14.63 -7.85 -14.33
C GLU A 59 13.94 -9.06 -13.72
N CYS A 60 13.86 -10.16 -14.49
CA CYS A 60 13.33 -11.41 -13.99
C CYS A 60 14.39 -12.05 -13.07
N THR A 61 14.14 -12.03 -11.77
CA THR A 61 15.04 -12.57 -10.74
C THR A 61 14.87 -14.07 -10.54
N GLN A 62 13.64 -14.57 -10.63
CA GLN A 62 13.29 -15.98 -10.42
C GLN A 62 12.10 -16.36 -11.29
N SER A 63 11.97 -17.65 -11.60
CA SER A 63 10.81 -18.18 -12.32
C SER A 63 10.47 -19.60 -11.88
N SER A 64 9.20 -19.94 -11.93
CA SER A 64 8.69 -21.30 -11.75
C SER A 64 7.64 -21.60 -12.81
N SER A 65 7.61 -22.80 -13.36
CA SER A 65 6.63 -23.21 -14.37
C SER A 65 5.78 -24.38 -13.90
N LEU A 66 4.56 -24.45 -14.39
CA LEU A 66 3.68 -25.61 -14.33
C LEU A 66 3.30 -25.95 -15.78
N ASP A 67 3.67 -27.13 -16.26
CA ASP A 67 3.60 -27.49 -17.69
C ASP A 67 2.18 -27.36 -18.26
N GLY A 68 1.89 -26.24 -18.91
CA GLY A 68 0.64 -25.99 -19.64
C GLY A 68 -0.61 -25.91 -18.76
N ASP A 69 -0.48 -25.71 -17.44
CA ASP A 69 -1.61 -25.56 -16.52
C ASP A 69 -1.80 -24.08 -16.14
N PRO A 70 -2.84 -23.39 -16.67
CA PRO A 70 -2.99 -21.96 -16.52
C PRO A 70 -3.13 -21.53 -15.06
N ILE A 71 -2.46 -20.44 -14.68
CA ILE A 71 -2.59 -19.84 -13.34
C ILE A 71 -3.85 -18.98 -13.26
N ILE A 72 -4.70 -19.25 -12.26
CA ILE A 72 -5.96 -18.50 -12.02
C ILE A 72 -5.91 -17.58 -10.80
N ALA A 73 -5.04 -17.88 -9.83
CA ALA A 73 -4.80 -17.02 -8.68
C ALA A 73 -3.34 -17.11 -8.25
N LEU A 74 -2.75 -15.99 -7.83
CA LEU A 74 -1.38 -15.91 -7.34
C LEU A 74 -1.29 -14.81 -6.27
N SER A 75 -0.59 -15.09 -5.19
CA SER A 75 -0.34 -14.14 -4.09
C SER A 75 1.01 -14.43 -3.45
N TRP A 76 1.65 -13.41 -2.88
CA TRP A 76 2.81 -13.66 -2.02
C TRP A 76 2.37 -14.36 -0.74
N LEU A 77 3.32 -15.03 -0.09
CA LEU A 77 3.13 -15.48 1.29
C LEU A 77 3.03 -14.28 2.22
N HIS A 78 2.16 -14.38 3.23
CA HIS A 78 1.96 -13.28 4.16
C HIS A 78 3.15 -13.18 5.12
N ASN A 79 3.71 -11.98 5.29
CA ASN A 79 4.92 -11.74 6.09
C ASN A 79 4.64 -11.51 7.59
N GLY A 80 3.37 -11.56 8.01
CA GLY A 80 2.93 -11.32 9.39
C GLY A 80 2.68 -9.85 9.74
N VAL A 81 2.81 -8.92 8.78
CA VAL A 81 2.54 -7.50 9.03
C VAL A 81 1.14 -7.15 8.55
N LYS A 82 0.21 -6.96 9.49
CA LYS A 82 -1.11 -6.39 9.22
C LYS A 82 -1.18 -5.00 9.84
N LEU A 83 -1.49 -3.99 9.03
CA LEU A 83 -1.77 -2.64 9.51
C LEU A 83 -3.26 -2.44 9.69
N ALA A 84 -3.62 -1.63 10.67
CA ALA A 84 -4.98 -1.18 10.93
C ALA A 84 -5.01 0.33 10.98
N LEU A 85 -5.90 0.90 10.18
CA LEU A 85 -6.20 2.33 10.13
C LEU A 85 -7.40 2.64 11.02
N HIS A 86 -7.17 3.35 12.13
CA HIS A 86 -8.19 3.77 13.10
C HIS A 86 -8.72 5.15 12.72
N VAL A 87 -9.78 5.16 11.91
CA VAL A 87 -10.38 6.38 11.36
C VAL A 87 -10.97 7.26 12.46
N GLU A 88 -11.55 6.65 13.48
CA GLU A 88 -12.08 7.30 14.69
C GLU A 88 -11.01 8.06 15.47
N LYS A 89 -9.73 7.68 15.32
CA LYS A 89 -8.57 8.33 15.95
C LYS A 89 -7.85 9.31 15.01
N SER A 90 -8.44 9.66 13.87
CA SER A 90 -7.84 10.58 12.89
C SER A 90 -7.50 11.97 13.46
N GLY A 91 -8.16 12.39 14.54
CA GLY A 91 -7.86 13.63 15.25
C GLY A 91 -6.66 13.55 16.22
N SER A 92 -6.15 12.36 16.54
CA SER A 92 -5.04 12.18 17.49
C SER A 92 -3.74 12.78 16.95
N THR A 93 -2.88 13.30 17.82
CA THR A 93 -1.53 13.75 17.43
C THR A 93 -0.50 12.61 17.43
N ASN A 94 -0.88 11.44 17.96
CA ASN A 94 -0.03 10.27 18.10
C ASN A 94 -0.27 9.27 16.95
N PHE A 95 0.79 8.96 16.20
CA PHE A 95 0.72 8.01 15.09
C PHE A 95 0.37 6.58 15.53
N GLY A 96 0.81 6.15 16.72
CA GLY A 96 0.52 4.79 17.22
C GLY A 96 -0.95 4.56 17.58
N GLU A 97 -1.72 5.64 17.77
CA GLU A 97 -3.15 5.58 17.98
C GLU A 97 -3.92 5.52 16.66
N LYS A 98 -3.46 6.24 15.64
CA LYS A 98 -4.02 6.27 14.29
C LYS A 98 -3.76 4.98 13.51
N PHE A 99 -2.55 4.45 13.66
CA PHE A 99 -2.04 3.34 12.88
C PHE A 99 -1.47 2.31 13.83
N SER A 100 -2.09 1.14 13.87
CA SER A 100 -1.64 0.04 14.72
C SER A 100 -1.21 -1.15 13.87
N ARG A 101 -0.25 -1.92 14.41
CA ARG A 101 0.07 -3.25 13.88
C ARG A 101 -0.83 -4.24 14.58
N VAL A 102 -1.69 -4.90 13.81
CA VAL A 102 -2.54 -5.97 14.33
C VAL A 102 -1.72 -7.24 14.38
N LYS A 103 -1.87 -8.00 15.47
CA LYS A 103 -1.24 -9.31 15.60
C LYS A 103 -1.65 -10.19 14.42
N PHE A 104 -0.68 -10.59 13.63
CA PHE A 104 -0.86 -11.46 12.48
C PHE A 104 0.38 -12.33 12.35
N SER A 105 0.19 -13.61 12.03
CA SER A 105 1.30 -14.55 11.92
C SER A 105 1.73 -14.68 10.45
N PRO A 106 3.02 -14.87 10.15
CA PRO A 106 3.47 -15.18 8.80
C PRO A 106 2.88 -16.49 8.30
N SER A 107 2.76 -16.66 6.99
CA SER A 107 2.32 -17.94 6.41
C SER A 107 3.33 -19.06 6.60
N LEU A 108 4.61 -18.71 6.67
CA LEU A 108 5.70 -19.62 6.98
C LEU A 108 6.81 -18.83 7.66
N THR A 109 7.41 -19.41 8.69
CA THR A 109 8.55 -18.82 9.40
C THR A 109 9.79 -19.70 9.25
N LEU A 110 10.93 -19.04 9.11
CA LEU A 110 12.24 -19.63 9.28
C LEU A 110 12.57 -19.77 10.77
N PHE A 111 13.67 -20.48 11.06
CA PHE A 111 14.26 -20.48 12.39
C PHE A 111 14.48 -19.05 12.90
N GLY A 112 14.15 -18.79 14.17
CA GLY A 112 14.19 -17.45 14.75
C GLY A 112 12.96 -16.58 14.45
N GLY A 113 11.88 -17.13 13.86
CA GLY A 113 10.60 -16.44 13.70
C GLY A 113 10.56 -15.43 12.54
N LYS A 114 11.59 -15.38 11.70
CA LYS A 114 11.63 -14.52 10.51
C LYS A 114 10.64 -15.06 9.46
N PRO A 115 9.79 -14.22 8.84
CA PRO A 115 8.91 -14.67 7.76
C PRO A 115 9.72 -15.20 6.57
N MET A 116 9.26 -16.31 5.99
CA MET A 116 9.80 -16.84 4.74
C MET A 116 9.18 -16.11 3.55
N GLU A 117 10.00 -15.64 2.63
CA GLU A 117 9.55 -15.06 1.37
C GLU A 117 9.21 -16.15 0.35
N GLY A 118 8.18 -15.90 -0.46
CA GLY A 118 7.72 -16.83 -1.47
C GLY A 118 6.33 -16.47 -1.97
N TRP A 119 5.81 -17.28 -2.87
CA TRP A 119 4.48 -17.10 -3.45
C TRP A 119 3.72 -18.41 -3.55
N LEU A 120 2.40 -18.28 -3.63
CA LEU A 120 1.47 -19.37 -3.84
C LEU A 120 0.65 -19.09 -5.10
N ALA A 121 0.51 -20.10 -5.96
CA ALA A 121 -0.30 -20.09 -7.16
C ALA A 121 -1.37 -21.19 -7.11
N VAL A 122 -2.51 -20.93 -7.74
CA VAL A 122 -3.59 -21.90 -7.96
C VAL A 122 -3.83 -22.01 -9.46
N THR A 123 -4.00 -23.23 -9.95
CA THR A 123 -4.19 -23.51 -11.39
C THR A 123 -5.62 -23.90 -11.74
N VAL A 124 -5.93 -23.93 -13.05
CA VAL A 124 -7.21 -24.40 -13.57
C VAL A 124 -7.48 -25.87 -13.24
N SER A 125 -6.46 -26.71 -13.15
CA SER A 125 -6.64 -28.13 -12.78
C SER A 125 -6.87 -28.36 -11.28
N GLY A 126 -6.83 -27.30 -10.45
CA GLY A 126 -6.98 -27.38 -9.00
C GLY A 126 -5.69 -27.75 -8.28
N LEU A 127 -4.53 -27.50 -8.88
CA LEU A 127 -3.25 -27.56 -8.20
C LEU A 127 -3.00 -26.28 -7.41
N VAL A 128 -2.40 -26.43 -6.25
CA VAL A 128 -1.77 -25.36 -5.48
C VAL A 128 -0.26 -25.56 -5.50
N THR A 129 0.47 -24.52 -5.91
CA THR A 129 1.92 -24.53 -6.02
C THR A 129 2.51 -23.45 -5.15
N VAL A 130 3.48 -23.80 -4.32
CA VAL A 130 4.21 -22.86 -3.45
C VAL A 130 5.66 -22.83 -3.87
N SER A 131 6.19 -21.64 -4.10
CA SER A 131 7.61 -21.42 -4.38
C SER A 131 8.21 -20.52 -3.31
N LEU A 132 9.19 -21.05 -2.58
CA LEU A 132 9.87 -20.40 -1.47
C LEU A 132 11.23 -19.88 -1.91
N LEU A 133 11.50 -18.62 -1.60
CA LEU A 133 12.75 -17.94 -1.94
C LEU A 133 13.78 -18.14 -0.82
N LYS A 134 14.67 -19.13 -0.95
CA LYS A 134 15.70 -19.34 0.06
C LYS A 134 16.66 -18.14 0.11
N PRO A 135 17.28 -17.85 1.28
CA PRO A 135 18.23 -16.73 1.43
C PRO A 135 19.44 -16.77 0.48
N ASN A 136 19.79 -17.96 -0.02
CA ASN A 136 20.86 -18.18 -0.98
C ASN A 136 20.44 -17.89 -2.45
N GLY A 137 19.21 -17.43 -2.67
CA GLY A 137 18.67 -17.16 -4.01
C GLY A 137 18.17 -18.40 -4.75
N THR A 138 18.11 -19.58 -4.12
CA THR A 138 17.50 -20.77 -4.74
C THR A 138 16.01 -20.82 -4.49
N LEU A 139 15.27 -21.38 -5.46
CA LEU A 139 13.83 -21.56 -5.37
C LEU A 139 13.49 -22.98 -4.91
N LEU A 140 12.69 -23.10 -3.85
CA LEU A 140 12.15 -24.37 -3.40
C LEU A 140 10.66 -24.43 -3.72
N THR A 141 10.29 -25.27 -4.69
CA THR A 141 8.92 -25.40 -5.16
C THR A 141 8.29 -26.71 -4.70
N ALA A 142 7.02 -26.68 -4.33
CA ALA A 142 6.18 -27.85 -4.12
C ALA A 142 4.80 -27.59 -4.73
N SER A 143 4.15 -28.67 -5.16
CA SER A 143 2.79 -28.63 -5.71
C SER A 143 1.96 -29.74 -5.11
N GLU A 144 0.71 -29.42 -4.76
CA GLU A 144 -0.26 -30.37 -4.24
C GLU A 144 -1.64 -30.10 -4.82
N SER A 145 -2.54 -31.09 -4.72
CA SER A 145 -3.92 -30.91 -5.15
C SER A 145 -4.75 -30.27 -4.03
N LEU A 146 -5.58 -29.27 -4.38
CA LEU A 146 -6.51 -28.65 -3.42
C LEU A 146 -7.52 -29.67 -2.86
N CYS A 147 -7.93 -30.61 -3.69
CA CYS A 147 -8.85 -31.68 -3.35
C CYS A 147 -8.29 -33.04 -3.79
N ARG A 148 -8.76 -34.13 -3.16
CA ARG A 148 -8.37 -35.50 -3.51
C ARG A 148 -8.67 -35.87 -4.97
N LEU A 149 -9.75 -35.31 -5.51
CA LEU A 149 -10.10 -35.42 -6.93
C LEU A 149 -9.90 -34.06 -7.57
N ARG A 150 -9.02 -33.99 -8.57
CA ARG A 150 -8.84 -32.76 -9.35
C ARG A 150 -10.12 -32.44 -10.10
N GLY A 151 -10.53 -31.18 -10.01
CA GLY A 151 -11.67 -30.64 -10.70
C GLY A 151 -11.26 -29.35 -11.39
N ARG A 152 -11.98 -28.99 -12.45
CA ARG A 152 -11.76 -27.72 -13.14
C ARG A 152 -12.11 -26.57 -12.19
N VAL A 153 -11.14 -25.71 -11.94
CA VAL A 153 -11.33 -24.45 -11.22
C VAL A 153 -11.38 -23.31 -12.23
N ALA A 154 -12.53 -22.66 -12.33
CA ALA A 154 -12.71 -21.52 -13.23
C ALA A 154 -12.32 -20.20 -12.57
N LEU A 155 -12.56 -20.07 -11.26
CA LEU A 155 -12.20 -18.88 -10.49
C LEU A 155 -11.62 -19.31 -9.14
N ALA A 156 -10.59 -18.59 -8.70
CA ALA A 156 -10.05 -18.71 -7.36
C ALA A 156 -9.63 -17.35 -6.81
N ASP A 157 -9.59 -17.26 -5.48
CA ASP A 157 -9.02 -16.11 -4.76
C ASP A 157 -8.33 -16.58 -3.49
N ILE A 158 -7.38 -15.80 -2.98
CA ILE A 158 -6.50 -16.18 -1.87
C ILE A 158 -6.61 -15.14 -0.75
N ALA A 159 -6.82 -15.59 0.48
CA ALA A 159 -6.77 -14.76 1.68
C ALA A 159 -6.01 -15.47 2.81
N PHE A 160 -5.81 -14.75 3.92
CA PHE A 160 -5.00 -15.18 5.04
C PHE A 160 -5.75 -15.00 6.35
N THR A 161 -5.57 -15.96 7.26
CA THR A 161 -6.05 -15.88 8.64
C THR A 161 -5.02 -15.20 9.54
N SER A 162 -5.44 -14.64 10.67
CA SER A 162 -4.52 -14.07 11.68
C SER A 162 -3.47 -15.06 12.22
N GLY A 163 -3.75 -16.36 12.11
CA GLY A 163 -2.82 -17.45 12.42
C GLY A 163 -1.82 -17.77 11.30
N GLY A 164 -1.79 -17.02 10.20
CA GLY A 164 -0.88 -17.23 9.06
C GLY A 164 -1.38 -18.27 8.05
N ASN A 165 -2.42 -19.04 8.36
CA ASN A 165 -2.98 -20.01 7.42
C ASN A 165 -3.47 -19.32 6.15
N ILE A 166 -3.20 -19.95 5.02
CA ILE A 166 -3.65 -19.51 3.70
C ILE A 166 -5.01 -20.16 3.44
N VAL A 167 -5.96 -19.38 2.92
CA VAL A 167 -7.28 -19.85 2.55
C VAL A 167 -7.49 -19.58 1.07
N VAL A 168 -7.76 -20.63 0.31
CA VAL A 168 -8.08 -20.58 -1.11
C VAL A 168 -9.57 -20.81 -1.28
N ALA A 169 -10.28 -19.86 -1.88
CA ALA A 169 -11.64 -20.08 -2.36
C ALA A 169 -11.58 -20.49 -3.83
N ALA A 170 -12.39 -21.48 -4.23
CA ALA A 170 -12.40 -22.02 -5.58
C ALA A 170 -13.81 -22.39 -6.04
N THR A 171 -14.10 -22.20 -7.33
CA THR A 171 -15.36 -22.61 -7.97
C THR A 171 -15.10 -23.08 -9.40
N ASP A 172 -15.94 -23.99 -9.89
CA ASP A 172 -15.95 -24.47 -11.28
C ASP A 172 -16.59 -23.47 -12.26
N GLY A 173 -17.12 -22.35 -11.73
CA GLY A 173 -17.77 -21.28 -12.49
C GLY A 173 -19.27 -21.47 -12.66
N SER A 174 -19.84 -22.59 -12.20
CA SER A 174 -21.28 -22.81 -12.18
C SER A 174 -21.88 -22.26 -10.88
N SER A 175 -22.98 -21.51 -10.98
CA SER A 175 -23.70 -21.07 -9.78
C SER A 175 -24.37 -22.24 -9.05
N SER A 176 -24.67 -23.32 -9.77
CA SER A 176 -25.31 -24.53 -9.21
C SER A 176 -24.36 -25.40 -8.39
N SER A 177 -23.06 -25.18 -8.52
CA SER A 177 -22.01 -25.87 -7.77
C SER A 177 -21.62 -25.06 -6.53
N PRO A 178 -21.20 -25.72 -5.42
CA PRO A 178 -20.71 -24.99 -4.26
C PRO A 178 -19.38 -24.28 -4.57
N VAL A 179 -19.21 -23.10 -3.96
CA VAL A 179 -17.89 -22.50 -3.78
C VAL A 179 -17.19 -23.23 -2.64
N GLN A 180 -16.04 -23.81 -2.93
CA GLN A 180 -15.24 -24.58 -1.99
C GLN A 180 -14.16 -23.71 -1.38
N PHE A 181 -13.83 -23.96 -0.11
CA PHE A 181 -12.80 -23.24 0.61
C PHE A 181 -11.79 -24.25 1.13
N TYR A 182 -10.51 -23.95 0.95
CA TYR A 182 -9.41 -24.83 1.31
C TYR A 182 -8.45 -24.07 2.20
N LYS A 183 -8.09 -24.65 3.34
CA LYS A 183 -6.96 -24.21 4.12
C LYS A 183 -5.72 -24.88 3.56
N VAL A 184 -4.71 -24.07 3.23
CA VAL A 184 -3.42 -24.52 2.73
C VAL A 184 -2.37 -24.20 3.79
N CYS A 185 -1.75 -25.25 4.32
CA CYS A 185 -0.66 -25.18 5.27
C CYS A 185 0.65 -25.45 4.54
N VAL A 186 1.62 -24.55 4.70
CA VAL A 186 2.96 -24.71 4.11
C VAL A 186 3.93 -24.99 5.24
N SER A 187 4.76 -26.01 5.08
CA SER A 187 5.84 -26.33 6.02
C SER A 187 7.12 -26.71 5.28
N VAL A 188 8.27 -26.57 5.95
CA VAL A 188 9.55 -27.04 5.42
C VAL A 188 10.07 -28.12 6.37
N VAL A 189 10.22 -29.34 5.87
CA VAL A 189 10.69 -30.50 6.63
C VAL A 189 11.82 -31.14 5.85
N ASN A 190 12.99 -31.29 6.49
CA ASN A 190 14.20 -31.86 5.85
C ASN A 190 14.53 -31.19 4.51
N GLU A 191 14.57 -29.84 4.49
CA GLU A 191 14.84 -29.03 3.29
C GLU A 191 13.83 -29.17 2.13
N LYS A 192 12.71 -29.88 2.34
CA LYS A 192 11.62 -30.04 1.38
C LYS A 192 10.40 -29.24 1.80
N CYS A 193 9.82 -28.50 0.84
CA CYS A 193 8.53 -27.84 1.03
C CYS A 193 7.42 -28.89 1.01
N ARG A 194 6.53 -28.85 2.01
CA ARG A 194 5.34 -29.69 2.12
C ARG A 194 4.12 -28.79 2.15
N ILE A 195 3.08 -29.25 1.47
CA ILE A 195 1.80 -28.56 1.38
C ILE A 195 0.75 -29.53 1.89
N ASP A 196 -0.01 -29.12 2.90
CA ASP A 196 -1.16 -29.87 3.39
C ASP A 196 -2.43 -29.07 3.10
N THR A 197 -3.45 -29.72 2.55
CA THR A 197 -4.72 -29.11 2.18
C THR A 197 -5.88 -29.68 3.01
N GLU A 198 -6.73 -28.80 3.54
CA GLU A 198 -7.89 -29.15 4.36
C GLU A 198 -9.14 -28.44 3.82
N LEU A 199 -10.21 -29.20 3.55
CA LEU A 199 -11.49 -28.64 3.09
C LEU A 199 -12.21 -27.95 4.26
N LEU A 200 -12.58 -26.69 4.05
CA LEU A 200 -13.37 -25.86 4.96
C LEU A 200 -14.86 -25.87 4.54
N PRO A 201 -15.78 -25.33 5.37
CA PRO A 201 -17.19 -25.25 5.03
C PRO A 201 -17.41 -24.58 3.66
N SER A 202 -18.10 -25.29 2.76
CA SER A 202 -18.43 -24.80 1.43
C SER A 202 -19.67 -23.90 1.45
N LEU A 203 -19.84 -23.10 0.41
CA LEU A 203 -20.90 -22.10 0.29
C LEU A 203 -21.72 -22.36 -0.97
N PHE A 204 -23.05 -22.37 -0.84
CA PHE A 204 -23.98 -22.38 -1.96
C PHE A 204 -24.61 -20.99 -2.10
N MET A 205 -24.51 -20.41 -3.29
CA MET A 205 -25.06 -19.07 -3.55
C MET A 205 -26.58 -19.06 -3.33
N ARG A 206 -27.10 -17.98 -2.74
CA ARG A 206 -28.52 -17.90 -2.38
C ARG A 206 -29.39 -17.87 -3.64
N CYS A 207 -28.91 -17.26 -4.72
CA CYS A 207 -29.59 -17.26 -6.02
C CYS A 207 -30.02 -18.66 -6.50
N THR A 208 -29.33 -19.72 -6.10
CA THR A 208 -29.66 -21.12 -6.49
C THR A 208 -30.65 -21.82 -5.57
N THR A 209 -30.80 -21.31 -4.34
CA THR A 209 -31.76 -21.84 -3.36
C THR A 209 -33.20 -21.41 -3.64
N ASP A 210 -33.38 -20.30 -4.37
CA ASP A 210 -34.68 -19.81 -4.79
C ASP A 210 -35.06 -20.41 -6.16
N PRO A 211 -36.15 -21.21 -6.25
CA PRO A 211 -36.59 -21.83 -7.50
C PRO A 211 -36.78 -20.86 -8.66
N VAL A 212 -37.16 -19.60 -8.38
CA VAL A 212 -37.41 -18.58 -9.41
C VAL A 212 -36.10 -18.03 -9.99
N ARG A 213 -35.02 -18.06 -9.20
CA ARG A 213 -33.73 -17.43 -9.56
C ARG A 213 -32.65 -18.43 -9.97
N ARG A 214 -32.85 -19.72 -9.68
CA ARG A 214 -31.86 -20.79 -9.93
C ARG A 214 -31.27 -20.74 -11.34
N ASP A 215 -32.13 -20.58 -12.35
CA ASP A 215 -31.71 -20.62 -13.76
C ASP A 215 -31.41 -19.22 -14.34
N LYS A 216 -31.67 -18.15 -13.58
CA LYS A 216 -31.51 -16.76 -14.04
C LYS A 216 -30.05 -16.34 -14.13
N TYR A 217 -29.18 -16.88 -13.27
CA TYR A 217 -27.76 -16.52 -13.16
C TYR A 217 -26.90 -17.80 -13.10
N PRO A 218 -26.61 -18.44 -14.25
CA PRO A 218 -25.99 -19.76 -14.27
C PRO A 218 -24.47 -19.74 -14.00
N ALA A 219 -23.80 -18.60 -14.17
CA ALA A 219 -22.35 -18.52 -14.11
C ALA A 219 -21.86 -17.63 -12.96
N VAL A 220 -20.99 -18.17 -12.10
CA VAL A 220 -20.19 -17.36 -11.18
C VAL A 220 -19.10 -16.67 -12.00
N THR A 221 -19.08 -15.34 -11.99
CA THR A 221 -18.14 -14.54 -12.77
C THR A 221 -17.06 -13.88 -11.92
N HIS A 222 -17.35 -13.61 -10.65
CA HIS A 222 -16.37 -13.05 -9.73
C HIS A 222 -16.47 -13.72 -8.37
N LEU A 223 -15.31 -14.09 -7.82
CA LEU A 223 -15.10 -14.64 -6.48
C LEU A 223 -13.96 -13.84 -5.86
N LYS A 224 -14.23 -13.09 -4.79
CA LYS A 224 -13.22 -12.26 -4.14
C LYS A 224 -13.38 -12.22 -2.62
N PHE A 225 -12.31 -12.47 -1.87
CA PHE A 225 -12.27 -12.10 -0.46
C PHE A 225 -12.30 -10.59 -0.32
N LEU A 226 -13.08 -10.06 0.64
CA LEU A 226 -13.23 -8.60 0.77
C LEU A 226 -11.92 -7.89 1.13
N THR A 227 -11.05 -8.56 1.88
CA THR A 227 -9.68 -8.12 2.18
C THR A 227 -8.77 -9.34 2.23
N ARG A 228 -7.53 -9.18 1.81
CA ARG A 228 -6.53 -10.25 1.83
C ARG A 228 -6.29 -10.82 3.24
N GLU A 229 -6.36 -9.99 4.27
CA GLU A 229 -6.13 -10.38 5.67
C GLU A 229 -7.43 -10.75 6.43
N ASN A 230 -8.48 -11.14 5.69
CA ASN A 230 -9.73 -11.68 6.23
C ASN A 230 -10.31 -12.77 5.31
N SER A 231 -10.15 -14.03 5.70
CA SER A 231 -10.72 -15.17 4.98
C SER A 231 -12.18 -15.49 5.34
N GLU A 232 -12.80 -14.72 6.24
CA GLU A 232 -14.16 -14.96 6.72
C GLU A 232 -15.22 -14.14 5.97
N GLN A 233 -14.82 -13.29 5.01
CA GLN A 233 -15.74 -12.46 4.24
C GLN A 233 -15.45 -12.55 2.74
N VAL A 234 -16.45 -12.90 1.96
CA VAL A 234 -16.33 -13.13 0.51
C VAL A 234 -17.46 -12.45 -0.25
N LEU A 235 -17.13 -11.94 -1.42
CA LEU A 235 -18.03 -11.39 -2.41
C LEU A 235 -18.15 -12.36 -3.58
N LEU A 236 -19.38 -12.66 -3.97
CA LEU A 236 -19.71 -13.51 -5.10
C LEU A 236 -20.56 -12.71 -6.09
N CYS A 237 -20.21 -12.79 -7.36
CA CYS A 237 -21.02 -12.26 -8.45
C CYS A 237 -21.42 -13.39 -9.39
N ALA A 238 -22.71 -13.62 -9.54
CA ALA A 238 -23.26 -14.50 -10.56
C ALA A 238 -23.93 -13.67 -11.65
N SER A 239 -23.71 -14.06 -12.91
CA SER A 239 -24.16 -13.28 -14.07
C SER A 239 -24.79 -14.17 -15.12
N SER A 240 -25.64 -13.56 -15.92
CA SER A 240 -26.16 -14.09 -17.19
C SER A 240 -26.07 -13.01 -18.27
N GLN A 241 -26.62 -13.28 -19.44
CA GLN A 241 -26.78 -12.24 -20.47
C GLN A 241 -27.78 -11.15 -20.05
N MET A 242 -28.68 -11.46 -19.12
CA MET A 242 -29.77 -10.57 -18.68
C MET A 242 -29.37 -9.66 -17.51
N GLY A 243 -28.21 -9.87 -16.89
CA GLY A 243 -27.76 -9.08 -15.74
C GLY A 243 -26.93 -9.88 -14.75
N SER A 244 -26.79 -9.32 -13.55
CA SER A 244 -26.00 -9.89 -12.46
C SER A 244 -26.70 -9.82 -11.11
N ILE A 245 -26.25 -10.68 -10.20
CA ILE A 245 -26.51 -10.64 -8.77
C ILE A 245 -25.17 -10.64 -8.03
N VAL A 246 -25.06 -9.80 -7.01
CA VAL A 246 -23.88 -9.71 -6.15
C VAL A 246 -24.29 -10.04 -4.72
N GLU A 247 -23.62 -11.00 -4.10
CA GLU A 247 -23.88 -11.46 -2.74
C GLU A 247 -22.61 -11.31 -1.89
N CYS A 248 -22.76 -10.73 -0.71
CA CYS A 248 -21.70 -10.62 0.29
C CYS A 248 -21.97 -11.60 1.44
N TRP A 249 -20.99 -12.42 1.77
CA TRP A 249 -21.11 -13.52 2.73
C TRP A 249 -20.08 -13.42 3.83
N SER A 250 -20.44 -13.90 5.02
CA SER A 250 -19.56 -13.98 6.19
C SER A 250 -19.63 -15.34 6.86
N LEU A 251 -18.47 -15.92 7.17
CA LEU A 251 -18.34 -17.13 7.94
C LEU A 251 -18.56 -16.80 9.42
N ARG A 252 -19.52 -17.47 10.06
CA ARG A 252 -19.85 -17.26 11.47
C ARG A 252 -19.75 -18.55 12.25
N LYS A 253 -19.38 -18.43 13.53
CA LYS A 253 -19.42 -19.52 14.49
C LYS A 253 -20.80 -19.55 15.14
N GLU A 254 -21.56 -20.60 14.91
CA GLU A 254 -22.94 -20.77 15.41
C GLU A 254 -23.05 -22.00 16.30
N GLY A 255 -23.92 -21.96 17.32
CA GLY A 255 -24.22 -23.14 18.13
C GLY A 255 -24.95 -24.19 17.30
N LEU A 256 -24.51 -25.44 17.35
CA LEU A 256 -25.21 -26.57 16.76
C LEU A 256 -26.47 -26.84 17.60
N PRO A 257 -27.68 -26.66 17.04
CA PRO A 257 -28.89 -27.03 17.75
C PRO A 257 -28.93 -28.56 17.87
N VAL A 258 -28.69 -29.07 19.07
CA VAL A 258 -28.84 -30.50 19.37
C VAL A 258 -30.33 -30.78 19.52
N ASN A 259 -30.85 -31.79 18.83
CA ASN A 259 -32.25 -32.18 18.94
C ASN A 259 -32.61 -32.51 20.41
N ASN A 260 -33.77 -32.06 20.88
CA ASN A 260 -34.25 -32.22 22.26
C ASN A 260 -34.16 -33.66 22.79
N ILE A 261 -34.28 -34.67 21.92
CA ILE A 261 -34.16 -36.09 22.28
C ILE A 261 -32.75 -36.45 22.78
N PHE A 262 -31.71 -35.81 22.25
CA PHE A 262 -30.31 -36.04 22.64
C PHE A 262 -29.85 -35.13 23.79
N GLN A 263 -30.63 -34.09 24.13
CA GLN A 263 -30.32 -33.20 25.25
C GLN A 263 -30.52 -33.91 26.60
N HIS A 264 -31.53 -34.79 26.72
CA HIS A 264 -31.82 -35.52 27.96
C HIS A 264 -30.95 -36.77 28.21
N ARG A 265 -30.21 -37.25 27.20
CA ARG A 265 -29.37 -38.45 27.28
C ARG A 265 -27.87 -38.18 27.39
N SER A 266 -27.47 -36.91 27.40
CA SER A 266 -26.06 -36.52 27.52
C SER A 266 -25.66 -36.47 28.99
N PRO A 267 -24.79 -37.36 29.49
CA PRO A 267 -24.20 -37.17 30.81
C PRO A 267 -23.28 -35.94 30.71
N VAL A 268 -23.41 -35.01 31.65
CA VAL A 268 -22.48 -33.91 31.98
C VAL A 268 -21.17 -33.89 31.14
N VAL A 269 -21.22 -33.35 29.92
CA VAL A 269 -20.03 -33.04 29.11
C VAL A 269 -20.08 -31.55 28.80
N GLY A 270 -19.44 -30.77 29.67
CA GLY A 270 -18.97 -29.39 29.46
C GLY A 270 -20.04 -28.32 29.20
N GLU A 271 -20.03 -27.25 30.00
CA GLU A 271 -20.96 -26.10 29.98
C GLU A 271 -21.09 -25.30 28.65
N LYS A 272 -20.51 -25.74 27.52
CA LYS A 272 -20.56 -25.00 26.25
C LYS A 272 -21.14 -25.82 25.10
N GLN A 273 -22.23 -25.32 24.52
CA GLN A 273 -22.86 -25.86 23.31
C GLN A 273 -21.82 -26.04 22.19
N PRO A 274 -21.80 -27.19 21.48
CA PRO A 274 -20.88 -27.40 20.36
C PRO A 274 -21.14 -26.36 19.27
N MET A 275 -20.07 -25.82 18.69
CA MET A 275 -20.15 -24.72 17.72
C MET A 275 -19.68 -25.20 16.34
N ILE A 276 -20.36 -24.76 15.28
CA ILE A 276 -20.01 -25.01 13.88
C ILE A 276 -19.71 -23.71 13.14
N LEU A 277 -18.84 -23.78 12.14
CA LEU A 277 -18.62 -22.68 11.20
C LEU A 277 -19.62 -22.79 10.04
N LYS A 278 -20.36 -21.71 9.79
CA LYS A 278 -21.38 -21.66 8.74
C LYS A 278 -21.36 -20.31 8.01
N TRP A 279 -21.45 -20.37 6.68
CA TRP A 279 -21.58 -19.18 5.85
C TRP A 279 -22.98 -18.57 6.00
N ARG A 280 -23.01 -17.26 6.25
CA ARG A 280 -24.23 -16.46 6.34
C ARG A 280 -24.16 -15.27 5.40
N ILE A 281 -25.24 -15.04 4.67
CA ILE A 281 -25.35 -13.88 3.79
C ILE A 281 -25.42 -12.61 4.64
N LEU A 282 -24.58 -11.64 4.33
CA LEU A 282 -24.58 -10.30 4.94
C LEU A 282 -25.52 -9.37 4.17
N SER A 283 -25.42 -9.38 2.84
CA SER A 283 -26.21 -8.54 1.96
C SER A 283 -26.22 -9.12 0.54
N ALA A 284 -27.18 -8.67 -0.27
CA ALA A 284 -27.26 -9.01 -1.67
C ALA A 284 -27.89 -7.85 -2.46
N THR A 285 -27.41 -7.64 -3.67
CA THR A 285 -28.01 -6.73 -4.65
C THR A 285 -28.40 -7.53 -5.88
N ASN A 286 -29.66 -7.39 -6.30
CA ASN A 286 -30.26 -8.14 -7.41
C ASN A 286 -30.49 -7.22 -8.61
N ASP A 287 -30.80 -7.84 -9.76
CA ASP A 287 -31.26 -7.16 -10.97
C ASP A 287 -30.32 -6.04 -11.43
N LEU A 288 -29.02 -6.27 -11.23
CA LEU A 288 -27.98 -5.39 -11.73
C LEU A 288 -27.82 -5.60 -13.23
N GLU A 289 -27.37 -4.55 -13.93
CA GLU A 289 -26.78 -4.69 -15.25
C GLU A 289 -25.61 -5.71 -15.20
N ARG A 290 -25.25 -6.30 -16.34
CA ARG A 290 -24.22 -7.35 -16.35
C ARG A 290 -22.87 -6.78 -15.87
N VAL A 291 -22.40 -7.27 -14.73
CA VAL A 291 -21.11 -6.88 -14.15
C VAL A 291 -19.97 -7.41 -15.02
N SER A 292 -19.06 -6.51 -15.40
CA SER A 292 -17.88 -6.81 -16.21
C SER A 292 -16.58 -6.84 -15.40
N ALA A 293 -16.48 -6.08 -14.32
CA ALA A 293 -15.33 -6.07 -13.43
C ALA A 293 -15.70 -5.68 -11.99
N VAL A 294 -14.92 -6.14 -11.02
CA VAL A 294 -15.07 -5.81 -9.59
C VAL A 294 -13.74 -5.33 -9.03
N ALA A 295 -13.76 -4.18 -8.35
CA ALA A 295 -12.61 -3.66 -7.60
C ALA A 295 -12.94 -3.52 -6.12
N LEU A 296 -12.10 -4.11 -5.27
CA LEU A 296 -12.22 -4.01 -3.81
C LEU A 296 -11.27 -2.95 -3.23
N PRO A 297 -11.67 -2.27 -2.15
CA PRO A 297 -10.80 -1.30 -1.48
C PRO A 297 -9.58 -2.00 -0.86
N LYS A 298 -8.40 -1.39 -1.02
CA LYS A 298 -7.13 -1.88 -0.45
C LYS A 298 -6.73 -1.18 0.86
N LEU A 299 -7.45 -0.13 1.25
CA LEU A 299 -7.17 0.64 2.46
C LEU A 299 -7.53 -0.20 3.70
N PRO A 300 -6.59 -0.47 4.63
CA PRO A 300 -6.79 -1.44 5.71
C PRO A 300 -7.48 -0.78 6.92
N ILE A 301 -8.73 -0.39 6.75
CA ILE A 301 -9.53 0.21 7.81
C ILE A 301 -9.73 -0.81 8.93
N SER A 302 -9.50 -0.37 10.16
CA SER A 302 -9.82 -1.13 11.36
C SER A 302 -11.34 -1.18 11.52
N ILE A 303 -11.96 -2.11 10.83
CA ILE A 303 -13.40 -2.34 10.92
C ILE A 303 -13.62 -3.21 12.16
N SER A 304 -13.98 -2.59 13.29
CA SER A 304 -14.81 -3.30 14.27
C SER A 304 -16.15 -3.60 13.60
N ASN A 305 -16.91 -4.62 14.05
CA ASN A 305 -18.18 -5.10 13.45
C ASN A 305 -19.30 -4.04 13.22
N THR A 306 -19.01 -2.74 13.35
CA THR A 306 -19.91 -1.59 13.24
C THR A 306 -19.48 -0.62 12.13
N ASP A 307 -19.26 -1.11 10.90
CA ASP A 307 -18.95 -0.30 9.70
C ASP A 307 -19.86 0.93 9.54
N LEU A 308 -21.14 0.78 9.89
CA LEU A 308 -22.14 1.83 9.75
C LEU A 308 -21.94 2.98 10.75
N LYS A 309 -21.44 2.71 11.97
CA LYS A 309 -21.22 3.76 12.99
C LYS A 309 -19.98 4.59 12.69
N VAL A 310 -18.89 3.95 12.26
CA VAL A 310 -17.65 4.68 11.94
C VAL A 310 -17.89 5.62 10.76
N ALA A 311 -18.61 5.17 9.73
CA ALA A 311 -18.97 6.00 8.59
C ALA A 311 -19.87 7.18 8.98
N SER A 312 -20.90 6.95 9.82
CA SER A 312 -21.80 8.02 10.29
C SER A 312 -21.07 9.07 11.12
N ASP A 313 -20.17 8.62 12.01
CA ASP A 313 -19.58 9.49 13.02
C ASP A 313 -18.38 10.28 12.47
N THR A 314 -17.58 9.65 11.60
CA THR A 314 -16.35 10.26 11.07
C THR A 314 -16.51 10.86 9.67
N LYS A 315 -17.61 10.53 8.98
CA LYS A 315 -17.88 10.86 7.57
C LYS A 315 -16.75 10.46 6.62
N PHE A 316 -15.92 9.49 7.00
CA PHE A 316 -14.80 9.00 6.21
C PHE A 316 -15.26 7.80 5.38
N PHE A 317 -15.26 7.96 4.06
CA PHE A 317 -15.72 6.95 3.10
C PHE A 317 -14.64 6.20 2.31
N PRO A 318 -13.38 6.69 2.14
CA PRO A 318 -12.33 5.90 1.50
C PRO A 318 -12.19 4.56 2.20
N GLY A 319 -11.99 3.47 1.46
CA GLY A 319 -11.87 2.11 2.01
C GLY A 319 -13.19 1.40 2.36
N LEU A 320 -14.33 2.12 2.35
CA LEU A 320 -15.66 1.54 2.59
C LEU A 320 -16.40 1.19 1.30
N GLY A 321 -15.99 1.74 0.15
CA GLY A 321 -16.60 1.47 -1.14
C GLY A 321 -15.88 0.38 -1.93
N LEU A 322 -16.62 -0.56 -2.50
CA LEU A 322 -16.20 -1.40 -3.62
C LEU A 322 -16.77 -0.86 -4.94
N ALA A 323 -16.14 -1.14 -6.07
CA ALA A 323 -16.59 -0.68 -7.37
C ALA A 323 -17.01 -1.85 -8.25
N LEU A 324 -18.16 -1.72 -8.90
CA LEU A 324 -18.66 -2.61 -9.95
C LEU A 324 -18.64 -1.86 -11.27
N ALA A 325 -17.97 -2.40 -12.28
CA ALA A 325 -18.12 -1.96 -13.65
C ALA A 325 -19.13 -2.83 -14.40
N PHE A 326 -19.86 -2.24 -15.33
CA PHE A 326 -20.95 -2.87 -16.06
C PHE A 326 -20.72 -2.84 -17.57
N HIS A 327 -21.37 -3.76 -18.31
CA HIS A 327 -21.28 -3.84 -19.77
C HIS A 327 -21.88 -2.62 -20.49
N ASP A 328 -22.75 -1.85 -19.82
CA ASP A 328 -23.27 -0.58 -20.31
C ASP A 328 -22.29 0.60 -20.16
N GLY A 329 -21.10 0.36 -19.59
CA GLY A 329 -20.05 1.34 -19.37
C GLY A 329 -20.17 2.13 -18.07
N LYS A 330 -21.18 1.87 -17.23
CA LYS A 330 -21.28 2.48 -15.90
C LYS A 330 -20.29 1.84 -14.92
N ILE A 331 -19.88 2.61 -13.92
CA ILE A 331 -19.21 2.12 -12.72
C ILE A 331 -20.03 2.58 -11.52
N GLN A 332 -20.46 1.65 -10.67
CA GLN A 332 -21.12 1.97 -9.41
C GLN A 332 -20.20 1.68 -8.24
N ILE A 333 -20.15 2.60 -7.27
CA ILE A 333 -19.50 2.37 -5.98
C ILE A 333 -20.57 1.95 -4.99
N LEU A 334 -20.41 0.77 -4.42
CA LEU A 334 -21.29 0.20 -3.41
C LEU A 334 -20.57 0.14 -2.06
N HIS A 335 -21.30 0.29 -0.97
CA HIS A 335 -20.75 0.02 0.36
C HIS A 335 -20.34 -1.45 0.48
N ARG A 336 -19.11 -1.71 0.92
CA ARG A 336 -18.45 -3.03 0.84
C ARG A 336 -19.19 -4.18 1.54
N LEU A 337 -19.91 -3.91 2.62
CA LEU A 337 -20.66 -4.93 3.36
C LEU A 337 -22.17 -4.89 3.11
N SER A 338 -22.77 -3.71 2.99
CA SER A 338 -24.23 -3.57 2.86
C SER A 338 -24.69 -3.52 1.40
N LEU A 339 -23.75 -3.38 0.45
CA LEU A 339 -23.97 -3.26 -0.99
C LEU A 339 -24.93 -2.13 -1.40
N HIS A 340 -25.14 -1.16 -0.52
CA HIS A 340 -25.90 0.05 -0.83
C HIS A 340 -25.09 0.96 -1.76
N THR A 341 -25.74 1.51 -2.78
CA THR A 341 -25.08 2.42 -3.73
C THR A 341 -24.65 3.71 -3.04
N MET A 342 -23.36 4.04 -3.18
CA MET A 342 -22.75 5.26 -2.66
C MET A 342 -22.58 6.30 -3.76
N GLY A 343 -22.23 5.87 -4.98
CA GLY A 343 -22.06 6.76 -6.13
C GLY A 343 -22.04 6.03 -7.46
N VAL A 344 -22.24 6.76 -8.56
CA VAL A 344 -22.24 6.22 -9.92
C VAL A 344 -21.39 7.12 -10.82
N PHE A 345 -20.50 6.49 -11.60
CA PHE A 345 -19.68 7.11 -12.62
C PHE A 345 -20.10 6.57 -13.97
N TYR A 346 -20.16 7.45 -14.97
CA TYR A 346 -20.44 7.07 -16.34
C TYR A 346 -19.11 7.06 -17.09
N GLY A 347 -18.72 5.91 -17.66
CA GLY A 347 -17.58 5.82 -18.55
C GLY A 347 -17.72 6.85 -19.68
N SER A 348 -16.62 7.48 -20.09
CA SER A 348 -16.57 8.65 -20.98
C SER A 348 -17.13 8.44 -22.40
N SER A 349 -18.44 8.22 -22.53
CA SER A 349 -19.23 8.34 -23.76
C SER A 349 -20.05 9.64 -23.80
N GLY A 350 -19.98 10.45 -22.76
CA GLY A 350 -20.42 11.84 -22.74
C GLY A 350 -19.25 12.73 -22.35
N SER A 351 -18.97 13.72 -23.19
CA SER A 351 -18.26 14.94 -22.81
C SER A 351 -18.55 15.34 -21.37
N SER A 352 -17.55 15.92 -20.70
CA SER A 352 -17.75 16.88 -19.62
C SER A 352 -18.85 17.87 -20.04
N GLN A 353 -20.11 17.59 -19.73
CA GLN A 353 -21.14 18.62 -19.68
C GLN A 353 -20.81 19.43 -18.44
N ARG A 354 -20.11 20.54 -18.68
CA ARG A 354 -20.24 21.69 -17.80
C ARG A 354 -21.74 21.97 -17.70
N VAL A 355 -22.23 22.10 -16.47
CA VAL A 355 -23.60 22.50 -16.18
C VAL A 355 -23.88 23.80 -16.96
N GLY A 356 -24.69 23.74 -18.02
CA GLY A 356 -25.10 24.95 -18.76
C GLY A 356 -25.37 24.86 -20.27
N GLU A 357 -25.09 23.77 -21.00
CA GLU A 357 -25.39 23.72 -22.45
C GLU A 357 -26.60 22.84 -22.78
N GLU A 358 -27.55 23.44 -23.50
CA GLU A 358 -28.81 22.88 -23.99
C GLU A 358 -28.63 21.60 -24.84
N PRO A 359 -29.67 20.74 -24.91
CA PRO A 359 -29.56 19.45 -25.57
C PRO A 359 -29.64 19.59 -27.09
N ALA A 360 -28.49 19.64 -27.76
CA ALA A 360 -28.44 19.40 -29.20
C ALA A 360 -28.84 17.95 -29.51
N ILE A 361 -29.90 17.81 -30.32
CA ILE A 361 -30.51 16.55 -30.77
C ILE A 361 -29.43 15.60 -31.33
N LYS A 362 -29.08 14.55 -30.57
CA LYS A 362 -28.14 13.51 -31.02
C LYS A 362 -28.86 12.53 -31.94
N ARG A 363 -28.48 12.51 -33.21
CA ARG A 363 -28.76 11.41 -34.16
C ARG A 363 -28.40 10.08 -33.50
N GLN A 364 -29.38 9.19 -33.42
CA GLN A 364 -29.26 7.83 -32.93
C GLN A 364 -28.33 7.04 -33.87
N ARG A 365 -27.07 6.82 -33.46
CA ARG A 365 -26.17 5.86 -34.12
C ARG A 365 -26.51 4.47 -33.59
N ALA A 366 -26.84 3.54 -34.49
CA ALA A 366 -27.01 2.14 -34.16
C ALA A 366 -25.66 1.50 -33.75
N GLY A 367 -25.58 1.09 -32.47
CA GLY A 367 -25.08 -0.22 -32.03
C GLY A 367 -23.63 -0.64 -32.29
N GLY A 368 -22.63 0.21 -32.03
CA GLY A 368 -21.27 -0.31 -31.76
C GLY A 368 -21.19 -0.98 -30.37
N PRO A 369 -20.26 -1.92 -30.12
CA PRO A 369 -20.09 -2.49 -28.79
C PRO A 369 -19.79 -1.38 -27.78
N THR A 370 -20.58 -1.33 -26.71
CA THR A 370 -20.43 -0.33 -25.64
C THR A 370 -19.06 -0.48 -24.98
N LEU A 371 -18.36 0.65 -24.82
CA LEU A 371 -17.10 0.72 -24.09
C LEU A 371 -17.35 0.33 -22.62
N HIS A 372 -16.70 -0.72 -22.16
CA HIS A 372 -16.81 -1.16 -20.76
C HIS A 372 -15.47 -1.69 -20.24
N PHE A 373 -15.31 -1.67 -18.92
CA PHE A 373 -14.10 -2.13 -18.26
C PHE A 373 -14.10 -3.65 -18.10
N LYS A 374 -13.04 -4.31 -18.57
CA LYS A 374 -12.83 -5.75 -18.38
C LYS A 374 -12.15 -6.07 -17.05
N ALA A 375 -11.40 -5.12 -16.50
CA ALA A 375 -10.82 -5.22 -15.18
C ALA A 375 -10.67 -3.83 -14.56
N LEU A 376 -10.72 -3.80 -13.24
CA LEU A 376 -10.79 -2.58 -12.44
C LEU A 376 -10.09 -2.80 -11.10
N GLN A 377 -9.35 -1.81 -10.61
CA GLN A 377 -8.66 -1.90 -9.33
C GLN A 377 -8.60 -0.54 -8.62
N PHE A 378 -8.75 -0.54 -7.29
CA PHE A 378 -8.52 0.64 -6.47
C PHE A 378 -7.03 0.85 -6.16
N SER A 379 -6.66 2.12 -6.01
CA SER A 379 -5.43 2.51 -5.33
C SER A 379 -5.46 2.12 -3.85
N TRP A 380 -4.28 2.06 -3.22
CA TRP A 380 -4.14 1.82 -1.78
C TRP A 380 -4.83 2.85 -0.89
N THR A 381 -5.11 4.04 -1.42
CA THR A 381 -5.87 5.11 -0.75
C THR A 381 -7.37 5.08 -1.04
N SER A 382 -7.82 4.21 -1.96
CA SER A 382 -9.19 4.18 -2.49
C SER A 382 -9.68 5.50 -3.14
N LEU A 383 -8.76 6.40 -3.52
CA LEU A 383 -9.07 7.68 -4.17
C LEU A 383 -8.85 7.68 -5.68
N ALA A 384 -8.32 6.60 -6.23
CA ALA A 384 -8.22 6.40 -7.65
C ALA A 384 -8.66 4.98 -7.99
N LEU A 385 -9.37 4.87 -9.11
CA LEU A 385 -9.65 3.63 -9.78
C LEU A 385 -8.83 3.59 -11.05
N VAL A 386 -8.36 2.42 -11.41
CA VAL A 386 -7.77 2.20 -12.71
C VAL A 386 -8.43 0.98 -13.31
N GLY A 387 -8.81 1.10 -14.57
CA GLY A 387 -9.37 0.00 -15.34
C GLY A 387 -8.76 -0.06 -16.71
N VAL A 388 -8.81 -1.23 -17.35
CA VAL A 388 -8.65 -1.30 -18.80
C VAL A 388 -9.95 -1.74 -19.45
N ASP A 389 -10.26 -1.09 -20.55
CA ASP A 389 -11.48 -1.31 -21.28
C ASP A 389 -11.39 -2.54 -22.21
N ASN A 390 -12.52 -2.89 -22.81
CA ASN A 390 -12.61 -3.95 -23.80
C ASN A 390 -11.79 -3.71 -25.10
N GLN A 391 -11.19 -2.52 -25.27
CA GLN A 391 -10.28 -2.18 -26.37
C GLN A 391 -8.80 -2.25 -25.95
N GLY A 392 -8.53 -2.59 -24.70
CA GLY A 392 -7.18 -2.69 -24.13
C GLY A 392 -6.56 -1.34 -23.73
N LYS A 393 -7.35 -0.26 -23.70
CA LYS A 393 -6.86 1.04 -23.26
C LYS A 393 -6.96 1.18 -21.75
N LEU A 394 -5.90 1.70 -21.15
CA LEU A 394 -5.79 1.99 -19.73
C LEU A 394 -6.45 3.33 -19.38
N HIS A 395 -7.28 3.34 -18.34
CA HIS A 395 -7.92 4.56 -17.82
C HIS A 395 -7.66 4.71 -16.33
N MET A 396 -7.40 5.94 -15.90
CA MET A 396 -7.34 6.29 -14.48
C MET A 396 -8.47 7.25 -14.16
N ILE A 397 -9.30 6.85 -13.20
CA ILE A 397 -10.50 7.55 -12.79
C ILE A 397 -10.28 8.05 -11.36
N ARG A 398 -10.43 9.35 -11.15
CA ARG A 398 -10.38 9.94 -9.81
C ARG A 398 -11.67 9.59 -9.06
N VAL A 399 -11.53 9.08 -7.85
CA VAL A 399 -12.65 8.82 -6.94
C VAL A 399 -12.66 9.90 -5.86
N SER A 400 -13.82 10.54 -5.66
CA SER A 400 -13.97 11.55 -4.62
C SER A 400 -13.78 10.91 -3.23
N PRO A 401 -13.02 11.54 -2.31
CA PRO A 401 -12.97 11.09 -0.91
C PRO A 401 -14.35 11.02 -0.25
N SER A 402 -15.30 11.83 -0.72
CA SER A 402 -16.66 11.83 -0.21
C SER A 402 -17.54 10.71 -0.79
N MET A 403 -17.07 9.98 -1.81
CA MET A 403 -17.82 8.89 -2.47
C MET A 403 -19.24 9.28 -2.89
N GLY A 404 -19.46 10.54 -3.28
CA GLY A 404 -20.78 11.07 -3.68
C GLY A 404 -21.54 11.83 -2.58
N GLN A 405 -21.05 11.80 -1.33
CA GLN A 405 -21.62 12.56 -0.22
C GLN A 405 -21.20 14.04 -0.26
N MET A 406 -22.07 14.92 0.25
CA MET A 406 -21.75 16.34 0.46
C MET A 406 -20.92 16.48 1.75
N LEU A 407 -19.66 16.90 1.62
CA LEU A 407 -18.77 17.18 2.75
C LEU A 407 -18.30 18.62 2.72
N ASP A 408 -18.16 19.23 3.91
CA ASP A 408 -17.49 20.51 4.04
C ASP A 408 -16.01 20.38 3.64
N MET A 409 -15.45 21.45 3.05
CA MET A 409 -14.07 21.49 2.56
C MET A 409 -13.06 21.20 3.67
N ASN A 410 -13.30 21.66 4.90
CA ASN A 410 -12.42 21.38 6.03
C ASN A 410 -12.38 19.89 6.37
N THR A 411 -13.52 19.21 6.26
CA THR A 411 -13.63 17.77 6.52
C THR A 411 -12.91 16.98 5.44
N LEU A 412 -13.13 17.34 4.17
CA LEU A 412 -12.46 16.73 3.03
C LEU A 412 -10.93 16.89 3.11
N LEU A 413 -10.46 18.08 3.47
CA LEU A 413 -9.03 18.36 3.65
C LEU A 413 -8.44 17.53 4.79
N ARG A 414 -9.16 17.39 5.91
CA ARG A 414 -8.76 16.52 7.03
C ARG A 414 -8.63 15.07 6.62
N HIS A 415 -9.57 14.53 5.83
CA HIS A 415 -9.50 13.16 5.34
C HIS A 415 -8.33 12.95 4.36
N LEU A 416 -8.07 13.92 3.48
CA LEU A 416 -6.91 13.88 2.58
C LEU A 416 -5.58 13.91 3.36
N LEU A 417 -5.48 14.78 4.37
CA LEU A 417 -4.34 14.84 5.28
C LEU A 417 -4.13 13.53 6.01
N PHE A 418 -5.20 12.92 6.52
CA PHE A 418 -5.15 11.63 7.21
C PHE A 418 -4.69 10.49 6.30
N LEU A 419 -5.16 10.45 5.05
CA LEU A 419 -4.67 9.50 4.04
C LEU A 419 -3.22 9.75 3.66
N LEU A 420 -2.79 11.01 3.62
CA LEU A 420 -1.40 11.37 3.39
C LEU A 420 -0.51 10.94 4.57
N GLU A 421 -0.96 11.13 5.81
CA GLU A 421 -0.31 10.61 7.02
C GLU A 421 -0.20 9.08 6.97
N TYR A 422 -1.28 8.39 6.56
CA TYR A 422 -1.27 6.94 6.38
C TYR A 422 -0.26 6.50 5.32
N PHE A 423 -0.22 7.21 4.18
CA PHE A 423 0.78 6.96 3.15
C PHE A 423 2.19 7.11 3.73
N PHE A 424 2.46 8.20 4.45
CA PHE A 424 3.75 8.41 5.14
C PHE A 424 4.07 7.31 6.17
N PHE A 425 3.08 6.76 6.85
CA PHE A 425 3.24 5.72 7.86
C PHE A 425 3.51 4.32 7.25
N LEU A 426 2.79 3.96 6.18
CA LEU A 426 3.02 2.73 5.41
C LEU A 426 4.44 2.72 4.82
N THR A 427 4.93 3.90 4.48
CA THR A 427 6.26 4.11 3.94
C THR A 427 7.33 4.23 5.04
N ILE A 428 7.89 3.08 5.38
CA ILE A 428 9.36 2.94 5.36
C ILE A 428 9.85 3.05 3.88
N LEU A 429 9.40 4.08 3.15
CA LEU A 429 10.09 4.68 1.99
C LEU A 429 10.86 5.92 2.42
N TRP A 430 11.05 6.17 3.73
CA TRP A 430 11.87 7.31 4.14
C TRP A 430 13.34 7.16 3.72
N PHE A 431 13.89 5.93 3.65
CA PHE A 431 15.25 5.74 3.13
C PHE A 431 15.32 5.77 1.59
N PHE A 432 14.31 5.22 0.90
CA PHE A 432 14.32 5.14 -0.56
C PHE A 432 13.77 6.39 -1.25
N CYS A 433 12.71 7.06 -0.80
CA CYS A 433 12.35 8.36 -1.41
C CYS A 433 13.43 9.44 -1.18
N LEU A 434 14.30 9.31 -0.18
CA LEU A 434 15.50 10.17 -0.04
C LEU A 434 16.61 9.81 -1.05
N SER A 435 16.76 8.52 -1.38
CA SER A 435 17.76 8.06 -2.37
C SER A 435 17.26 8.09 -3.82
N TRP A 436 15.94 8.01 -4.02
CA TRP A 436 15.30 7.68 -5.28
C TRP A 436 14.52 8.85 -5.89
N LEU A 437 14.43 9.95 -5.14
CA LEU A 437 14.19 11.26 -5.70
C LEU A 437 15.49 12.07 -5.63
N ALA A 438 16.52 11.58 -6.32
CA ALA A 438 17.77 12.31 -6.47
C ALA A 438 17.49 13.63 -7.20
N VAL A 439 17.34 14.71 -6.44
CA VAL A 439 18.16 15.94 -6.42
C VAL A 439 17.66 16.74 -5.20
N LYS A 440 18.56 17.43 -4.50
CA LYS A 440 18.30 18.50 -3.47
C LYS A 440 17.02 19.36 -3.68
N VAL A 441 16.47 19.40 -4.89
CA VAL A 441 15.34 20.20 -5.38
C VAL A 441 13.97 19.83 -4.79
N LEU A 442 13.65 18.57 -4.45
CA LEU A 442 12.30 18.24 -3.92
C LEU A 442 12.22 18.06 -2.40
N SER A 443 13.33 17.84 -1.71
CA SER A 443 13.36 17.72 -0.24
C SER A 443 12.81 18.98 0.44
N THR A 444 13.22 20.15 -0.05
CA THR A 444 12.68 21.46 0.39
C THR A 444 11.20 21.61 0.04
N ARG A 445 10.75 21.19 -1.14
CA ARG A 445 9.34 21.26 -1.53
C ARG A 445 8.45 20.39 -0.63
N ILE A 446 8.91 19.21 -0.22
CA ILE A 446 8.17 18.34 0.69
C ILE A 446 8.11 18.94 2.10
N VAL A 447 9.21 19.49 2.61
CA VAL A 447 9.21 20.17 3.92
C VAL A 447 8.32 21.42 3.88
N ALA A 448 8.29 22.15 2.76
CA ALA A 448 7.38 23.28 2.56
C ALA A 448 5.91 22.84 2.52
N VAL A 449 5.60 21.73 1.86
CA VAL A 449 4.26 21.13 1.90
C VAL A 449 3.90 20.73 3.33
N LYS A 450 4.79 20.08 4.09
CA LYS A 450 4.55 19.76 5.51
C LYS A 450 4.29 21.01 6.34
N ALA A 451 5.07 22.07 6.15
CA ALA A 451 4.93 23.33 6.86
C ALA A 451 3.57 24.01 6.56
N SER A 452 3.16 24.02 5.29
CA SER A 452 1.87 24.53 4.85
C SER A 452 0.70 23.68 5.35
N LEU A 453 0.82 22.35 5.36
CA LEU A 453 -0.21 21.45 5.88
C LEU A 453 -0.37 21.58 7.40
N CYS A 454 0.73 21.75 8.14
CA CYS A 454 0.69 21.98 9.59
C CYS A 454 0.04 23.31 9.96
N LYS A 455 0.10 24.33 9.08
CA LYS A 455 -0.62 25.61 9.25
C LYS A 455 -2.14 25.48 9.08
N LEU A 456 -2.62 24.47 8.38
CA LEU A 456 -4.06 24.27 8.10
C LEU A 456 -4.83 23.65 9.29
N SER A 457 -4.12 23.26 10.36
CA SER A 457 -4.72 22.73 11.58
C SER A 457 -4.14 23.43 12.82
N SER A 458 -5.01 23.98 13.67
CA SER A 458 -4.63 24.67 14.91
C SER A 458 -3.83 23.76 15.86
N ALA A 459 -4.08 22.46 15.84
CA ALA A 459 -3.38 21.46 16.65
C ALA A 459 -1.93 21.20 16.18
N THR A 460 -1.58 21.54 14.94
CA THR A 460 -0.25 21.31 14.36
C THR A 460 0.49 22.59 14.00
N ALA A 461 -0.11 23.76 14.23
CA ALA A 461 0.44 25.06 13.86
C ALA A 461 1.84 25.31 14.46
N ALA A 462 2.08 24.87 15.70
CA ALA A 462 3.40 24.97 16.34
C ALA A 462 4.50 24.19 15.59
N ARG A 463 4.17 23.03 15.01
CA ARG A 463 5.11 22.21 14.22
C ARG A 463 5.43 22.83 12.85
N ALA A 464 4.59 23.76 12.37
CA ALA A 464 4.90 24.49 11.16
C ALA A 464 6.18 25.32 11.34
N CYS A 465 6.39 25.93 12.51
CA CYS A 465 7.59 26.71 12.80
C CYS A 465 8.86 25.86 12.67
N ASP A 466 8.87 24.63 13.17
CA ASP A 466 10.00 23.71 13.05
C ASP A 466 10.33 23.38 11.58
N PHE A 467 9.31 23.17 10.74
CA PHE A 467 9.51 22.93 9.31
C PHE A 467 10.01 24.18 8.57
N HIS A 468 9.56 25.38 8.94
CA HIS A 468 10.10 26.63 8.38
C HIS A 468 11.54 26.87 8.83
N ALA A 469 11.87 26.61 10.10
CA ALA A 469 13.24 26.70 10.61
C ALA A 469 14.16 25.72 9.87
N LYS A 470 13.69 24.48 9.65
CA LYS A 470 14.43 23.49 8.85
C LYS A 470 14.65 23.93 7.41
N LEU A 471 13.66 24.55 6.77
CA LEU A 471 13.81 25.10 5.40
C LEU A 471 14.83 26.23 5.36
N LEU A 472 14.80 27.13 6.35
CA LEU A 472 15.74 28.22 6.49
C LEU A 472 17.18 27.70 6.63
N LEU A 473 17.42 26.72 7.50
CA LEU A 473 18.75 26.12 7.69
C LEU A 473 19.25 25.41 6.42
N VAL A 474 18.36 24.73 5.68
CA VAL A 474 18.72 24.11 4.39
C VAL A 474 19.10 25.18 3.35
N ALA A 475 18.38 26.30 3.30
CA ALA A 475 18.71 27.42 2.42
C ALA A 475 20.07 28.05 2.77
N ILE A 476 20.30 28.34 4.06
CA ILE A 476 21.57 28.91 4.55
C ILE A 476 22.74 27.95 4.24
N SER A 477 22.58 26.66 4.55
CA SER A 477 23.61 25.65 4.24
C SER A 477 23.91 25.57 2.75
N SER A 478 22.89 25.66 1.89
CA SER A 478 23.08 25.66 0.44
C SER A 478 23.83 26.91 -0.04
N THR A 479 23.50 28.08 0.50
CA THR A 479 24.19 29.34 0.18
C THR A 479 25.66 29.26 0.59
N LEU A 480 25.97 28.86 1.83
CA LEU A 480 27.35 28.73 2.31
C LEU A 480 28.16 27.71 1.49
N LYS A 481 27.56 26.57 1.14
CA LYS A 481 28.20 25.56 0.28
C LYS A 481 28.49 26.06 -1.14
N SER A 482 27.65 26.96 -1.67
CA SER A 482 27.83 27.52 -3.02
C SER A 482 29.01 28.50 -3.12
N LEU A 483 29.48 29.02 -1.99
CA LEU A 483 30.63 29.93 -1.94
C LEU A 483 31.97 29.20 -2.03
N LEU A 484 31.98 27.89 -1.77
CA LEU A 484 33.19 27.06 -1.80
C LEU A 484 33.64 26.86 -3.24
N ARG A 485 34.87 27.28 -3.55
CA ARG A 485 35.49 27.13 -4.87
C ARG A 485 36.52 26.01 -4.89
N PRO A 486 36.62 25.26 -6.00
CA PRO A 486 37.64 24.22 -6.16
C PRO A 486 39.02 24.85 -6.38
N HIS A 487 40.04 24.27 -5.75
CA HIS A 487 41.44 24.72 -5.85
C HIS A 487 42.06 24.47 -7.24
N VAL A 488 41.49 23.57 -8.06
CA VAL A 488 42.00 23.21 -9.40
C VAL A 488 40.88 23.26 -10.43
N LEU A 489 41.10 23.96 -11.56
CA LEU A 489 40.13 24.18 -12.64
C LEU A 489 39.85 22.94 -13.51
N ASN A 490 40.60 21.84 -13.33
CA ASN A 490 40.39 20.58 -14.03
C ASN A 490 39.47 19.65 -13.22
N THR A 491 38.22 19.63 -13.64
CA THR A 491 37.08 18.75 -13.31
C THR A 491 37.31 17.62 -12.29
N PRO A 492 36.69 17.72 -11.11
CA PRO A 492 36.08 16.58 -10.43
C PRO A 492 34.55 16.57 -10.64
N ASP A 493 33.97 15.37 -10.77
CA ASP A 493 32.52 15.14 -10.94
C ASP A 493 31.63 15.64 -9.77
N LYS A 494 32.20 16.17 -8.68
CA LYS A 494 31.49 16.63 -7.48
C LYS A 494 32.01 17.98 -7.00
N SER A 495 31.09 18.91 -6.67
CA SER A 495 31.45 20.24 -6.15
C SER A 495 32.10 20.16 -4.75
N PRO A 496 32.93 21.14 -4.35
CA PRO A 496 33.49 21.21 -3.00
C PRO A 496 32.41 21.14 -1.92
N GLY A 497 31.27 21.82 -2.11
CA GLY A 497 30.13 21.76 -1.19
C GLY A 497 29.49 20.37 -1.07
N ASP A 498 29.54 19.55 -2.11
CA ASP A 498 29.08 18.15 -2.08
C ASP A 498 30.08 17.24 -1.36
N ARG A 499 31.39 17.46 -1.56
CA ARG A 499 32.45 16.76 -0.82
C ARG A 499 32.37 17.04 0.68
N LEU A 500 32.18 18.30 1.06
CA LEU A 500 31.99 18.70 2.46
C LEU A 500 30.78 17.98 3.08
N SER A 501 29.67 17.90 2.34
CA SER A 501 28.45 17.20 2.79
C SER A 501 28.69 15.69 2.96
N GLU A 502 29.50 15.07 2.10
CA GLU A 502 29.88 13.66 2.18
C GLU A 502 30.80 13.37 3.38
N ILE A 503 31.74 14.28 3.67
CA ILE A 503 32.63 14.15 4.84
C ILE A 503 31.83 14.29 6.13
N CYS A 504 30.98 15.31 6.25
CA CYS A 504 30.14 15.53 7.43
C CYS A 504 29.11 14.41 7.67
N THR A 505 28.69 13.68 6.63
CA THR A 505 27.74 12.55 6.79
C THR A 505 28.44 11.24 7.13
N LYS A 506 29.72 11.08 6.77
CA LYS A 506 30.54 9.90 7.09
C LYS A 506 31.23 10.02 8.44
N ASN A 507 31.42 11.23 8.94
CA ASN A 507 32.13 11.49 10.19
C ASN A 507 31.14 11.54 11.37
N ASN A 508 31.23 10.54 12.25
CA ASN A 508 30.44 10.45 13.49
C ASN A 508 31.24 10.89 14.72
N ASP A 509 32.44 11.45 14.53
CA ASP A 509 33.30 11.86 15.63
C ASP A 509 32.74 13.14 16.29
N THR A 510 32.69 13.14 17.62
CA THR A 510 32.19 14.28 18.41
C THR A 510 33.29 15.30 18.69
N ASP A 511 34.53 14.97 18.37
CA ASP A 511 35.70 15.82 18.53
C ASP A 511 35.93 16.66 17.28
N ILE A 512 35.77 17.98 17.42
CA ILE A 512 35.81 18.93 16.31
C ILE A 512 37.20 19.00 15.66
N ASP A 513 38.26 18.82 16.45
CA ASP A 513 39.63 18.90 15.95
C ASP A 513 39.93 17.68 15.05
N LYS A 514 39.36 16.51 15.38
CA LYS A 514 39.43 15.31 14.52
C LYS A 514 38.60 15.45 13.25
N VAL A 515 37.46 16.13 13.32
CA VAL A 515 36.65 16.44 12.13
C VAL A 515 37.42 17.40 11.21
N MET A 516 38.10 18.40 11.78
CA MET A 516 38.93 19.36 11.05
C MET A 516 40.16 18.71 10.40
N ILE A 517 40.78 17.71 11.04
CA ILE A 517 41.90 16.95 10.45
C ILE A 517 41.47 16.16 9.20
N ASN A 518 40.23 15.68 9.17
CA ASN A 518 39.67 14.98 8.00
C ASN A 518 39.29 15.93 6.84
N LEU A 519 39.27 17.24 7.09
CA LEU A 519 39.03 18.27 6.08
C LEU A 519 40.38 18.78 5.57
N LYS A 520 40.75 18.39 4.34
CA LYS A 520 41.88 19.01 3.64
C LYS A 520 41.52 20.46 3.31
N THR A 521 41.88 21.39 4.18
CA THR A 521 41.54 22.83 4.09
C THR A 521 41.99 23.47 2.78
N GLU A 522 43.07 22.96 2.19
CA GLU A 522 43.58 23.37 0.87
C GLU A 522 42.60 23.09 -0.29
N GLU A 523 41.62 22.19 -0.13
CA GLU A 523 40.62 21.88 -1.17
C GLU A 523 39.40 22.84 -1.17
N PHE A 524 39.30 23.73 -0.18
CA PHE A 524 38.12 24.59 0.05
C PHE A 524 38.51 26.08 0.04
N VAL A 525 38.45 26.71 -1.12
CA VAL A 525 38.79 28.15 -1.27
C VAL A 525 37.55 29.01 -1.11
N LEU A 526 37.65 30.10 -0.33
CA LEU A 526 36.61 31.10 -0.15
C LEU A 526 37.12 32.49 -0.55
N ASP A 527 36.31 33.23 -1.31
CA ASP A 527 36.60 34.64 -1.61
C ASP A 527 36.23 35.53 -0.41
N GLY A 528 37.12 36.45 -0.04
CA GLY A 528 36.93 37.37 1.09
C GLY A 528 35.71 38.32 0.98
N PRO A 529 35.46 38.99 -0.16
CA PRO A 529 34.37 39.96 -0.26
C PRO A 529 32.94 39.37 -0.10
N PRO A 530 32.60 38.20 -0.68
CA PRO A 530 31.33 37.52 -0.40
C PRO A 530 31.18 37.11 1.07
N LEU A 531 32.26 36.66 1.73
CA LEU A 531 32.22 36.26 3.13
C LEU A 531 31.91 37.44 4.06
N GLN A 532 32.52 38.60 3.80
CA GLN A 532 32.26 39.83 4.54
C GLN A 532 30.79 40.27 4.43
N SER A 533 30.18 40.11 3.26
CA SER A 533 28.76 40.44 3.05
C SER A 533 27.78 39.52 3.81
N LEU A 534 28.23 38.32 4.21
CA LEU A 534 27.43 37.31 4.92
C LEU A 534 27.70 37.27 6.42
N GLN A 535 28.55 38.15 6.96
CA GLN A 535 28.96 38.15 8.37
C GLN A 535 27.77 38.13 9.34
N GLN A 536 26.73 38.93 9.07
CA GLN A 536 25.51 38.97 9.90
C GLN A 536 24.74 37.65 9.87
N LEU A 537 24.72 36.96 8.73
CA LEU A 537 24.07 35.66 8.60
C LEU A 537 24.87 34.57 9.33
N ILE A 538 26.20 34.62 9.25
CA ILE A 538 27.10 33.70 9.95
C ILE A 538 26.91 33.86 11.46
N GLN A 539 26.94 35.09 11.98
CA GLN A 539 26.68 35.40 13.38
C GLN A 539 25.32 34.87 13.83
N TRP A 540 24.27 35.09 13.04
CA TRP A 540 22.93 34.58 13.36
C TRP A 540 22.88 33.04 13.46
N VAL A 541 23.60 32.33 12.58
CA VAL A 541 23.69 30.87 12.65
C VAL A 541 24.40 30.42 13.92
N GLU A 542 25.48 31.08 14.31
CA GLU A 542 26.21 30.80 15.55
C GLU A 542 25.33 30.99 16.77
N ASP A 543 24.65 32.14 16.85
CA ASP A 543 23.72 32.46 17.95
C ASP A 543 22.57 31.44 18.01
N PHE A 544 22.04 31.02 16.85
CA PHE A 544 20.99 30.01 16.76
C PHE A 544 21.45 28.62 17.22
N VAL A 545 22.66 28.20 16.86
CA VAL A 545 23.25 26.93 17.31
C VAL A 545 23.50 26.95 18.82
N LEU A 546 24.05 28.05 19.33
CA LEU A 546 24.25 28.25 20.77
C LEU A 546 22.93 28.23 21.53
N TYR A 547 21.88 28.85 20.99
CA TYR A 547 20.53 28.79 21.55
C TYR A 547 19.99 27.35 21.59
N LEU A 548 20.18 26.54 20.54
CA LEU A 548 19.77 25.13 20.55
C LEU A 548 20.55 24.31 21.58
N LEU A 549 21.87 24.52 21.66
CA LEU A 549 22.74 23.85 22.64
C LEU A 549 22.40 24.24 24.08
N ALA A 550 22.06 25.49 24.34
CA ALA A 550 21.64 25.97 25.65
C ALA A 550 20.27 25.42 26.09
N ASN A 551 19.39 25.08 25.14
CA ASN A 551 18.05 24.54 25.41
C ASN A 551 17.99 23.00 25.48
N LEU A 552 19.03 22.30 25.03
CA LEU A 552 19.13 20.83 25.09
C LEU A 552 18.94 20.25 26.51
N PRO A 553 19.54 20.81 27.58
CA PRO A 553 19.35 20.32 28.96
C PRO A 553 17.91 20.40 29.45
N ASN A 554 17.14 21.39 28.99
CA ASN A 554 15.75 21.60 29.40
C ASN A 554 14.75 20.61 28.76
N GLN A 555 15.17 19.84 27.75
CA GLN A 555 14.33 18.82 27.08
C GLN A 555 14.58 17.38 27.56
N VAL A 556 15.56 17.15 28.44
CA VAL A 556 15.96 15.79 28.90
C VAL A 556 15.00 15.19 29.94
N SER A 557 14.03 15.96 30.45
CA SER A 557 13.06 15.48 31.46
C SER A 557 11.88 14.69 30.90
N SER A 558 11.73 14.53 29.57
CA SER A 558 10.66 13.72 28.98
C SER A 558 11.13 12.81 27.84
N THR A 559 11.45 11.57 28.19
CA THR A 559 11.52 10.36 27.32
C THR A 559 12.30 10.49 26.00
N TRP A 560 13.54 9.97 26.03
CA TRP A 560 14.47 9.85 24.92
C TRP A 560 13.87 9.29 23.60
N ARG A 561 14.04 10.05 22.51
CA ARG A 561 14.20 9.53 21.15
C ARG A 561 15.55 10.03 20.60
N PRO A 562 16.32 9.22 19.86
CA PRO A 562 17.60 9.67 19.30
C PRO A 562 17.36 10.71 18.19
N LEU A 563 17.99 11.88 18.33
CA LEU A 563 18.05 12.91 17.28
C LEU A 563 19.03 12.47 16.18
N PRO A 564 18.73 12.69 14.89
CA PRO A 564 19.64 12.39 13.78
C PRO A 564 20.81 13.40 13.74
N ALA A 565 21.97 12.90 13.33
CA ALA A 565 23.27 13.57 13.21
C ALA A 565 23.30 14.82 12.31
N VAL A 566 22.66 15.92 12.75
CA VAL A 566 22.68 17.23 12.07
C VAL A 566 23.58 18.24 12.80
N ILE A 567 23.96 17.96 14.05
CA ILE A 567 24.70 18.91 14.91
C ILE A 567 26.21 18.98 14.56
N VAL A 568 26.79 17.96 13.93
CA VAL A 568 28.24 17.93 13.63
C VAL A 568 28.63 18.77 12.41
N ALA A 569 27.68 19.16 11.55
CA ALA A 569 27.99 19.81 10.27
C ALA A 569 28.02 21.35 10.29
N VAL A 570 27.77 22.00 11.44
CA VAL A 570 27.66 23.48 11.52
C VAL A 570 28.78 24.13 12.34
N CYS A 571 29.60 23.36 13.08
CA CYS A 571 30.60 23.94 13.97
C CYS A 571 31.99 24.22 13.37
N CYS A 572 32.25 24.00 12.07
CA CYS A 572 33.54 24.32 11.45
C CYS A 572 33.36 25.24 10.23
N PRO A 573 33.96 26.45 10.14
CA PRO A 573 35.17 26.92 10.83
C PRO A 573 35.10 28.42 11.29
N VAL A 574 35.03 28.72 12.58
CA VAL A 574 35.27 30.11 13.07
C VAL A 574 36.29 30.18 14.22
N SER A 575 36.68 29.06 14.83
CA SER A 575 37.69 29.06 15.91
C SER A 575 39.15 29.15 15.45
N SER A 576 39.45 29.22 14.15
CA SER A 576 40.83 29.30 13.63
C SER A 576 41.22 30.63 12.97
N TRP A 577 40.42 31.69 13.12
CA TRP A 577 40.66 32.99 12.47
C TRP A 577 41.12 34.09 13.43
N TYR A 578 42.09 33.83 14.29
CA TYR A 578 42.82 34.90 15.00
C TYR A 578 44.26 34.46 15.35
N PRO A 579 45.29 35.09 14.76
CA PRO A 579 46.54 35.32 15.47
C PRO A 579 46.74 36.82 15.73
N ALA A 580 46.88 37.12 17.03
CA ALA A 580 47.63 38.25 17.60
C ALA A 580 47.25 39.69 17.20
N TRP A 581 46.36 40.30 18.00
CA TRP A 581 46.62 41.66 18.49
C TRP A 581 46.94 41.58 19.98
N THR A 582 48.24 41.46 20.27
CA THR A 582 48.80 41.69 21.59
C THR A 582 48.92 43.20 21.84
N SER A 583 48.16 43.71 22.78
CA SER A 583 48.61 44.79 23.67
C SER A 583 47.85 44.73 24.99
N CYS A 584 48.45 44.02 25.95
CA CYS A 584 48.28 44.20 27.39
C CYS A 584 48.59 45.67 27.79
N PRO A 585 48.06 46.22 28.90
CA PRO A 585 48.30 45.64 30.23
C PRO A 585 47.11 45.55 31.18
N SER A 586 47.28 44.52 32.02
CA SER A 586 46.76 44.29 33.35
C SER A 586 46.83 45.48 34.32
N THR A 587 45.70 45.71 34.99
CA THR A 587 45.49 46.14 36.39
C THR A 587 43.97 46.27 36.55
N MET A 588 43.26 45.95 37.63
CA MET A 588 43.52 45.28 38.89
C MET A 588 42.10 45.01 39.46
N VAL A 589 41.92 43.90 40.19
CA VAL A 589 40.91 43.68 41.24
C VAL A 589 40.01 44.88 41.61
N SER A 590 38.72 44.80 41.27
CA SER A 590 37.56 44.93 42.16
C SER A 590 36.26 44.79 41.37
#